data_AF-A0A7K9QHC4-F1
#
_entry.id   AF-A0A7K9QHC4-F1
#
_cell.length_a   1.000
_cell.length_b   1.000
_cell.length_c   1.000
_cell.angle_alpha   90.00
_cell.angle_beta   90.00
_cell.angle_gamma   90.00
#
_symmetry.space_group_name_H-M   'P 1'
#
loop_
_entity.id
_entity.type
_entity.pdbx_description
1 polymer ?
#
loop_
_entity_poly.entity_id
_entity_poly.type
_entity_poly.pdbx_seq_one_letter_code
_entity_poly.pdbx_strand_id
1 'polypeptide(L)'
;QVLSLKNTQDAHNGYQSLLSEINDPNTNYILRTANRLYGEKTFEFLQSFIELSQKSYHAGLEQMDFLHAWEDCRKQINGWVEERTEGRIQNLLAEGTLGSLTRLVLVNAIYFKGNWEEQFRKESTRERPFQINK
;
A
#
# COMPACT_ATOMS: atom_id res chain seq x y z
N GLN A 1 -21.10 -10.22 -5.90
CA GLN A 1 -19.80 -10.19 -5.17
C GLN A 1 -19.13 -8.89 -5.57
N VAL A 2 -18.70 -8.08 -4.61
CA VAL A 2 -18.32 -6.67 -4.84
C VAL A 2 -17.01 -6.53 -5.64
N LEU A 3 -16.06 -7.46 -5.45
CA LEU A 3 -14.74 -7.42 -6.10
C LEU A 3 -14.64 -8.27 -7.38
N SER A 4 -15.74 -8.87 -7.85
CA SER A 4 -15.79 -9.64 -9.11
C SER A 4 -14.76 -10.77 -9.28
N LEU A 5 -14.39 -11.46 -8.20
CA LEU A 5 -13.33 -12.50 -8.17
C LEU A 5 -13.83 -13.95 -8.42
N LYS A 6 -15.10 -14.13 -8.82
CA LYS A 6 -15.79 -15.44 -8.82
C LYS A 6 -15.22 -16.52 -9.75
N ASN A 7 -14.37 -16.15 -10.72
CA ASN A 7 -13.87 -17.07 -11.74
C ASN A 7 -12.34 -17.26 -11.73
N THR A 8 -11.65 -16.85 -10.66
CA THR A 8 -10.21 -16.71 -10.72
C THR A 8 -9.54 -17.38 -9.51
N GLN A 9 -9.39 -18.71 -9.59
CA GLN A 9 -8.27 -19.39 -8.91
C GLN A 9 -6.93 -18.72 -9.29
N ASP A 10 -6.91 -18.04 -10.44
CA ASP A 10 -5.85 -17.19 -10.99
C ASP A 10 -5.77 -15.75 -10.46
N ALA A 11 -6.66 -15.26 -9.58
CA ALA A 11 -6.59 -13.85 -9.17
C ALA A 11 -5.27 -13.56 -8.46
N HIS A 12 -4.86 -14.45 -7.55
CA HIS A 12 -3.62 -14.34 -6.81
C HIS A 12 -2.39 -14.43 -7.72
N ASN A 13 -2.41 -15.30 -8.73
CA ASN A 13 -1.34 -15.40 -9.73
C ASN A 13 -1.29 -14.14 -10.62
N GLY A 14 -2.45 -13.63 -11.04
CA GLY A 14 -2.55 -12.39 -11.81
C GLY A 14 -2.03 -11.18 -11.04
N TYR A 15 -2.35 -11.08 -9.74
CA TYR A 15 -1.78 -10.05 -8.87
C TYR A 15 -0.28 -10.21 -8.69
N GLN A 16 0.23 -11.43 -8.55
CA GLN A 16 1.68 -11.67 -8.46
C GLN A 16 2.40 -11.16 -9.72
N SER A 17 1.90 -11.51 -10.90
CA SER A 17 2.46 -11.06 -12.18
C SER A 17 2.39 -9.54 -12.32
N LEU A 18 1.23 -8.95 -12.02
CA LEU A 18 1.03 -7.50 -12.06
C LEU A 18 2.00 -6.77 -11.12
N LEU A 19 2.12 -7.22 -9.87
CA LEU A 19 3.01 -6.60 -8.88
C LEU A 19 4.48 -6.75 -9.25
N SER A 20 4.85 -7.79 -9.99
CA SER A 20 6.21 -7.96 -10.49
C SER A 20 6.51 -6.99 -11.63
N GLU A 21 5.54 -6.76 -12.53
CA GLU A 21 5.67 -5.86 -13.67
C GLU A 21 5.70 -4.39 -13.24
N ILE A 22 4.76 -3.97 -12.36
CA ILE A 22 4.63 -2.55 -11.99
C ILE A 22 5.71 -2.06 -11.02
N ASN A 23 6.40 -2.96 -10.32
CA ASN A 23 7.51 -2.62 -9.44
C ASN A 23 8.88 -2.78 -10.13
N ASP A 24 8.93 -2.92 -11.46
CA ASP A 24 10.19 -3.00 -12.20
C ASP A 24 10.99 -1.69 -12.04
N PRO A 25 12.19 -1.75 -11.42
CA PRO A 25 13.02 -0.57 -11.22
C PRO A 25 13.65 -0.03 -12.51
N ASN A 26 13.56 -0.75 -13.64
CA ASN A 26 14.15 -0.35 -14.92
C ASN A 26 13.22 0.51 -15.80
N THR A 27 12.16 1.07 -15.21
CA THR A 27 11.19 1.90 -15.92
C THR A 27 11.59 3.38 -15.95
N ASN A 28 11.10 4.12 -16.95
CA ASN A 28 11.34 5.57 -17.08
C ASN A 28 10.42 6.43 -16.18
N TYR A 29 9.68 5.79 -15.29
CA TYR A 29 8.77 6.41 -14.32
C TYR A 29 9.01 5.80 -12.95
N ILE A 30 8.51 6.46 -11.91
CA ILE A 30 8.49 5.88 -10.56
C ILE A 30 7.09 5.35 -10.34
N LEU A 31 6.97 4.02 -10.25
CA LEU A 31 5.77 3.36 -9.75
C LEU A 31 6.20 2.47 -8.59
N ARG A 32 5.64 2.72 -7.41
CA ARG A 32 5.88 1.93 -6.22
C ARG A 32 4.54 1.41 -5.73
N THR A 33 4.45 0.09 -5.59
CA THR A 33 3.40 -0.55 -4.81
C THR A 33 4.02 -1.29 -3.65
N ALA A 34 3.45 -1.11 -2.47
CA ALA A 34 3.96 -1.72 -1.25
C ALA A 34 2.80 -2.34 -0.48
N ASN A 35 2.85 -3.66 -0.32
CA ASN A 35 1.94 -4.41 0.51
C ASN A 35 2.69 -4.89 1.76
N ARG A 36 2.06 -4.81 2.93
CA ARG A 36 2.60 -5.40 4.15
C ARG A 36 1.47 -5.81 5.09
N LEU A 37 1.71 -6.89 5.81
CA LEU A 37 0.86 -7.34 6.90
C LEU A 37 1.56 -6.99 8.22
N TYR A 38 0.83 -6.41 9.17
CA TYR A 38 1.33 -6.18 10.52
C TYR A 38 0.46 -6.96 11.49
N GLY A 39 1.02 -7.98 12.14
CA GLY A 39 0.31 -8.89 13.02
C GLY A 39 0.71 -8.73 14.48
N GLU A 40 -0.24 -8.87 15.40
CA GLU A 40 0.05 -8.96 16.83
C GLU A 40 0.98 -10.14 17.11
N LYS A 41 2.12 -9.89 17.77
CA LYS A 41 3.16 -10.88 18.04
C LYS A 41 2.69 -12.05 18.90
N THR A 42 1.68 -11.86 19.75
CA THR A 42 1.11 -12.94 20.57
C THR A 42 0.01 -13.73 19.86
N PHE A 43 -0.32 -13.40 18.61
CA PHE A 43 -1.35 -14.07 17.84
C PHE A 43 -0.73 -15.01 16.80
N GLU A 44 -1.17 -16.27 16.80
CA GLU A 44 -0.69 -17.27 15.83
C GLU A 44 -1.47 -17.15 14.52
N PHE A 45 -0.74 -16.85 13.45
CA PHE A 45 -1.28 -16.85 12.09
C PHE A 45 -1.00 -18.18 11.41
N LEU A 46 -1.92 -18.61 10.54
CA LEU A 46 -1.69 -19.78 9.71
C LEU A 46 -0.48 -19.54 8.81
N GLN A 47 0.48 -20.46 8.85
CA GLN A 47 1.69 -20.39 8.04
C GLN A 47 1.38 -20.28 6.54
N SER A 48 0.37 -21.02 6.07
CA SER A 48 -0.09 -20.97 4.68
C SER A 48 -0.63 -19.59 4.28
N PHE A 49 -1.24 -18.84 5.21
CA PHE A 49 -1.71 -17.49 4.95
C PHE A 49 -0.53 -16.52 4.77
N ILE A 50 0.50 -16.62 5.61
CA ILE A 50 1.71 -15.80 5.50
C ILE A 50 2.43 -16.09 4.17
N GLU A 51 2.62 -17.37 3.84
CA GLU A 51 3.30 -17.79 2.62
C GLU A 51 2.57 -17.35 1.36
N LEU A 52 1.24 -17.52 1.31
CA LEU A 52 0.44 -17.07 0.18
C LEU A 52 0.44 -15.54 0.05
N SER A 53 0.39 -14.80 1.17
CA SER A 53 0.46 -13.34 1.16
C SER A 53 1.80 -12.82 0.65
N GLN A 54 2.90 -13.42 1.11
CA GLN A 54 4.23 -13.10 0.62
C GLN A 54 4.37 -13.45 -0.87
N LYS A 55 3.94 -14.64 -1.28
CA LYS A 55 4.08 -15.11 -2.67
C LYS A 55 3.25 -14.28 -3.64
N SER A 56 1.97 -14.07 -3.36
CA SER A 56 1.03 -13.50 -4.32
C SER A 56 0.96 -11.98 -4.28
N TYR A 57 1.32 -11.37 -3.15
CA TYR A 57 1.19 -9.93 -2.94
C TYR A 57 2.50 -9.23 -2.56
N HIS A 58 3.61 -9.96 -2.47
CA HIS A 58 4.87 -9.46 -1.90
C HIS A 58 4.68 -8.87 -0.50
N ALA A 59 3.69 -9.39 0.24
CA ALA A 59 3.23 -8.86 1.52
C ALA A 59 3.72 -9.75 2.67
N GLY A 60 4.88 -9.41 3.21
CA GLY A 60 5.43 -10.08 4.38
C GLY A 60 4.66 -9.73 5.65
N LEU A 61 4.63 -10.66 6.60
CA LEU A 61 4.11 -10.41 7.95
C LEU A 61 5.23 -9.85 8.83
N GLU A 62 4.99 -8.67 9.38
CA GLU A 62 5.81 -8.07 10.43
C GLU A 62 5.07 -8.18 11.77
N GLN A 63 5.75 -8.72 12.77
CA GLN A 63 5.18 -8.87 14.11
C GLN A 63 5.30 -7.57 14.90
N MET A 64 4.20 -7.16 15.53
CA MET A 64 4.07 -5.91 16.28
C MET A 64 3.38 -6.16 17.64
N ASP A 65 3.61 -5.28 18.61
CA ASP A 65 3.01 -5.33 19.95
C ASP A 65 1.83 -4.36 20.04
N PHE A 66 0.73 -4.68 19.36
CA PHE A 66 -0.49 -3.90 19.49
C PHE A 66 -1.08 -4.01 20.90
N LEU A 67 -0.94 -5.15 21.56
CA LEU A 67 -1.51 -5.37 22.90
C LEU A 67 -1.01 -4.33 23.92
N HIS A 68 0.29 -3.99 23.91
CA HIS A 68 0.88 -3.09 24.89
C HIS A 68 1.39 -1.76 24.31
N ALA A 69 1.65 -1.69 22.99
CA ALA A 69 2.33 -0.56 22.35
C ALA A 69 1.70 -0.16 21.00
N TRP A 70 0.36 -0.20 20.89
CA TRP A 70 -0.34 0.09 19.62
C TRP A 70 -0.03 1.48 19.02
N GLU A 71 0.21 2.51 19.85
CA GLU A 71 0.57 3.84 19.35
C GLU A 71 1.95 3.88 18.70
N ASP A 72 2.92 3.13 19.23
CA ASP A 72 4.24 3.03 18.60
C ASP A 72 4.18 2.19 17.33
N CYS A 73 3.37 1.11 17.33
CA CYS A 73 3.09 0.33 16.13
C CYS A 73 2.42 1.20 15.05
N ARG A 74 1.46 2.06 15.43
CA ARG A 74 0.82 3.02 14.52
C ARG A 74 1.84 3.94 13.86
N LYS A 75 2.76 4.51 14.64
CA LYS A 75 3.84 5.38 14.12
C LYS A 75 4.78 4.63 13.18
N GLN A 76 5.14 3.38 13.51
CA GLN A 76 5.98 2.54 12.64
C GLN A 76 5.30 2.25 11.30
N ILE A 77 4.01 1.88 11.32
CA ILE A 77 3.23 1.66 10.09
C ILE A 77 3.15 2.94 9.25
N ASN A 78 2.86 4.08 9.87
CA ASN A 78 2.82 5.37 9.18
C ASN A 78 4.17 5.75 8.56
N GLY A 79 5.27 5.58 9.29
CA GLY A 79 6.61 5.87 8.79
C GLY A 79 6.99 4.98 7.61
N TRP A 80 6.64 3.68 7.66
CA TRP A 80 6.85 2.79 6.53
C TRP A 80 6.03 3.18 5.30
N VAL A 81 4.76 3.57 5.47
CA VAL A 81 3.92 4.06 4.36
C VAL A 81 4.47 5.34 3.77
N GLU A 82 4.91 6.27 4.62
CA GLU A 82 5.51 7.54 4.20
C GLU A 82 6.77 7.30 3.35
N GLU A 83 7.66 6.41 3.80
CA GLU A 83 8.86 6.01 3.05
C GLU A 83 8.48 5.41 1.68
N ARG A 84 7.53 4.48 1.65
CA ARG A 84 7.12 3.79 0.42
C ARG A 84 6.40 4.69 -0.57
N THR A 85 5.91 5.84 -0.12
CA THR A 85 5.15 6.79 -0.93
C THR A 85 5.89 8.09 -1.19
N GLU A 86 7.22 8.10 -1.03
CA GLU A 86 8.07 9.28 -1.28
C GLU A 86 7.60 10.50 -0.47
N GLY A 87 7.18 10.28 0.77
CA GLY A 87 6.70 11.31 1.68
C GLY A 87 5.30 11.85 1.38
N ARG A 88 4.54 11.24 0.46
CA ARG A 88 3.23 11.77 0.03
C ARG A 88 2.06 11.33 0.89
N ILE A 89 2.11 10.12 1.44
CA ILE A 89 1.09 9.63 2.36
C ILE A 89 1.69 9.63 3.75
N GLN A 90 1.40 10.70 4.48
CA GLN A 90 1.76 10.83 5.89
C GLN A 90 0.54 10.49 6.75
N ASN A 91 0.79 9.91 7.93
CA ASN A 91 -0.26 9.64 8.91
C ASN A 91 -1.46 8.85 8.36
N LEU A 92 -1.20 7.78 7.57
CA LEU A 92 -2.25 6.90 7.03
C LEU A 92 -3.25 6.46 8.11
N LEU A 93 -2.73 6.08 9.28
CA LEU A 93 -3.49 5.72 10.46
C LEU A 93 -3.50 6.90 11.45
N ALA A 94 -4.68 7.50 11.61
CA ALA A 94 -4.93 8.53 12.61
C ALA A 94 -4.84 7.96 14.04
N GLU A 95 -4.60 8.82 15.02
CA GLU A 95 -4.63 8.45 16.44
C GLU A 95 -5.96 7.79 16.82
N GLY A 96 -5.91 6.77 17.68
CA GLY A 96 -7.08 5.99 18.07
C GLY A 96 -7.60 4.99 17.02
N THR A 97 -6.99 4.91 15.82
CA THR A 97 -7.36 3.90 14.81
C THR A 97 -6.96 2.48 15.26
N LEU A 98 -5.82 2.37 15.96
CA LEU A 98 -5.33 1.11 16.52
C LEU A 98 -5.59 1.07 18.02
N GLY A 99 -5.66 -0.13 18.58
CA GLY A 99 -5.79 -0.35 20.02
C GLY A 99 -5.27 -1.71 20.44
N SER A 100 -5.36 -2.01 21.74
CA SER A 100 -4.89 -3.28 22.32
C SER A 100 -5.60 -4.54 21.79
N LEU A 101 -6.76 -4.36 21.16
CA LEU A 101 -7.53 -5.44 20.52
C LEU A 101 -7.15 -5.66 19.05
N THR A 102 -6.31 -4.82 18.46
CA THR A 102 -5.84 -5.02 17.09
C THR A 102 -5.05 -6.32 16.99
N ARG A 103 -5.35 -7.13 15.97
CA ARG A 103 -4.65 -8.39 15.70
C ARG A 103 -3.91 -8.40 14.38
N LEU A 104 -4.48 -7.77 13.35
CA LEU A 104 -3.88 -7.72 12.02
C LEU A 104 -4.24 -6.40 11.34
N VAL A 105 -3.27 -5.76 10.72
CA VAL A 105 -3.43 -4.60 9.83
C VAL A 105 -2.90 -4.98 8.46
N LEU A 106 -3.71 -4.81 7.43
CA LEU A 106 -3.33 -5.01 6.03
C LEU A 106 -3.12 -3.65 5.40
N VAL A 107 -1.92 -3.39 4.88
CA VAL A 107 -1.57 -2.11 4.27
C VAL A 107 -1.25 -2.33 2.80
N ASN A 108 -1.89 -1.54 1.95
CA ASN A 108 -1.54 -1.35 0.55
C ASN A 108 -1.28 0.15 0.33
N ALA A 109 -0.12 0.49 -0.23
CA ALA A 109 0.23 1.85 -0.60
C ALA A 109 0.73 1.88 -2.05
N ILE A 110 0.30 2.88 -2.81
CA ILE A 110 0.70 3.09 -4.20
C ILE A 110 1.16 4.54 -4.41
N TYR A 111 2.28 4.69 -5.10
CA TYR A 111 2.82 5.98 -5.51
C TYR A 111 3.24 5.94 -6.98
N PHE A 112 2.81 6.93 -7.74
CA PHE A 112 3.17 7.08 -9.15
C PHE A 112 3.70 8.49 -9.43
N LYS A 113 4.79 8.56 -10.17
CA LYS A 113 5.36 9.78 -10.74
C LYS A 113 6.02 9.46 -12.08
N GLY A 114 5.36 9.86 -13.16
CA GLY A 114 5.89 9.77 -14.51
C GLY A 114 6.04 11.15 -15.13
N ASN A 115 6.95 11.26 -16.11
CA ASN A 115 6.93 12.38 -17.04
C ASN A 115 5.93 12.08 -18.15
N TRP A 116 5.22 13.11 -18.62
CA TRP A 116 4.49 13.00 -19.87
C TRP A 116 5.47 12.76 -21.02
N GLU A 117 5.08 11.91 -21.97
CA GLU A 117 5.81 11.73 -23.23
C GLU A 117 5.93 13.07 -23.97
N GLU A 118 4.80 13.80 -24.05
CA GLU A 118 4.74 15.18 -24.55
C GLU A 118 4.44 16.13 -23.39
N GLN A 119 5.45 16.85 -22.90
CA GLN A 119 5.28 17.77 -21.78
C GLN A 119 4.62 19.09 -22.19
N PHE A 120 3.75 19.58 -21.31
CA PHE A 120 3.19 20.92 -21.44
C PHE A 120 4.30 21.98 -21.29
N ARG A 121 4.27 23.01 -22.15
CA ARG A 121 5.13 24.19 -22.00
C ARG A 121 4.71 24.97 -20.77
N LYS A 122 5.60 25.10 -19.78
CA LYS A 122 5.32 25.81 -18.52
C LYS A 122 4.93 27.26 -18.76
N GLU A 123 5.52 27.88 -19.79
CA GLU A 123 5.27 29.25 -20.21
C GLU A 123 3.88 29.43 -20.82
N SER A 124 3.18 28.35 -21.16
CA SER A 124 1.79 28.38 -21.64
C SER A 124 0.76 28.14 -20.51
N THR A 125 1.20 27.72 -19.31
CA THR A 125 0.30 27.51 -18.17
C THR A 125 -0.18 28.84 -17.61
N ARG A 126 -1.50 29.00 -17.47
CA ARG A 126 -2.15 30.23 -16.96
C ARG A 126 -3.29 29.85 -16.02
N GLU A 127 -3.51 30.67 -15.01
CA GLU A 127 -4.70 30.54 -14.16
C GLU A 127 -5.97 30.69 -15.01
N ARG A 128 -6.92 29.77 -14.78
CA ARG A 128 -8.24 29.75 -15.41
C ARG A 128 -9.27 29.30 -14.38
N PRO A 129 -10.52 29.76 -14.47
CA PRO A 129 -11.59 29.25 -13.64
C PRO A 129 -11.74 27.73 -13.82
N PHE A 130 -11.70 26.97 -12.72
CA PHE A 130 -12.05 25.55 -12.70
C PHE A 130 -13.53 25.41 -12.29
N GLN A 131 -14.34 24.81 -13.14
CA GLN A 131 -15.76 24.62 -12.88
C GLN A 131 -15.95 23.42 -11.94
N ILE A 132 -16.29 23.69 -10.67
CA ILE A 132 -16.47 22.66 -9.62
C ILE A 132 -17.84 21.97 -9.72
N ASN A 133 -18.85 22.65 -10.28
CA ASN A 133 -20.22 22.14 -10.44
C ASN A 133 -20.85 22.62 -11.76
N LYS A 134 -21.91 21.93 -12.19
CA LYS A 134 -22.68 22.31 -13.39
C LYS A 134 -23.47 23.59 -13.17
#